data_AF-A0A6P7FK07-F1
#
_entry.id   AF-A0A6P7FK07-F1
#
_cell.length_a   1.000
_cell.length_b   1.000
_cell.length_c   1.000
_cell.angle_alpha   90.00
_cell.angle_beta   90.00
_cell.angle_gamma   90.00
#
_symmetry.space_group_name_H-M   'P 1'
#
loop_
_entity.id
_entity.type
_entity.pdbx_description
1 polymer ?
#
loop_
_entity_poly.entity_id
_entity_poly.type
_entity_poly.pdbx_seq_one_letter_code
_entity_poly.pdbx_strand_id
1 'polypeptide(L)'
;MKFVVFCIVLSTIVSLALTLECPVNSREECGSGCCPEITCDRRVVTCTPPRICNKLLIFICRCICDFGYIRDSVSGECVLPRDCPKIKPY
;
A
#
# COMPACT_ATOMS: atom_id res chain seq x y z
N MET A 1 0.66 -17.94 -37.91
CA MET A 1 -0.34 -16.94 -37.48
C MET A 1 -0.90 -17.23 -36.09
N LYS A 2 -1.54 -18.38 -35.85
CA LYS A 2 -2.28 -18.68 -34.60
C LYS A 2 -1.41 -18.71 -33.33
N PHE A 3 -0.18 -19.24 -33.42
CA PHE A 3 0.79 -19.23 -32.32
C PHE A 3 1.31 -17.82 -31.97
N VAL A 4 1.48 -16.95 -32.97
CA VAL A 4 1.95 -15.57 -32.76
C VAL A 4 0.91 -14.75 -32.02
N VAL A 5 -0.37 -14.89 -32.42
CA VAL A 5 -1.50 -14.23 -31.74
C VAL A 5 -1.60 -14.73 -30.29
N PHE A 6 -1.42 -16.03 -30.06
CA PHE A 6 -1.44 -16.59 -28.71
C PHE A 6 -0.32 -16.01 -27.83
N CYS A 7 0.91 -15.89 -28.35
CA CYS A 7 2.02 -15.29 -27.61
C CYS A 7 1.77 -13.81 -27.26
N ILE A 8 1.18 -13.03 -28.17
CA ILE A 8 0.87 -11.61 -27.91
C ILE A 8 -0.20 -11.46 -26.82
N VAL A 9 -1.22 -12.32 -26.82
CA VAL A 9 -2.28 -12.29 -25.80
C VAL A 9 -1.72 -12.72 -24.43
N LEU A 10 -0.85 -13.72 -24.40
CA LEU A 10 -0.21 -14.13 -23.15
C LEU A 10 0.71 -13.05 -22.58
N SER A 11 1.50 -12.39 -23.43
CA SER A 11 2.40 -11.33 -22.97
C SER A 11 1.63 -10.12 -22.44
N THR A 12 0.53 -9.72 -23.07
CA THR A 12 -0.31 -8.60 -22.58
C THR A 12 -0.98 -8.92 -21.24
N ILE A 13 -1.49 -10.14 -21.05
CA ILE A 13 -2.08 -10.58 -19.78
C ILE A 13 -1.03 -10.57 -18.67
N VAL A 14 0.19 -11.07 -18.94
CA VAL A 14 1.28 -11.08 -17.98
C VAL A 14 1.74 -9.65 -17.63
N SER A 15 1.81 -8.75 -18.61
CA SER A 15 2.12 -7.34 -18.36
C SER A 15 1.08 -6.63 -17.50
N LEU A 16 -0.22 -6.92 -17.70
CA LEU A 16 -1.29 -6.38 -16.85
C LEU A 16 -1.21 -6.93 -15.41
N ALA A 17 -0.86 -8.20 -15.24
CA ALA A 17 -0.77 -8.81 -13.92
C ALA A 17 0.43 -8.32 -13.08
N LEU A 18 1.40 -7.63 -13.70
CA LEU A 18 2.62 -7.15 -13.04
C LEU A 18 2.51 -5.71 -12.52
N THR A 19 1.41 -5.00 -12.78
CA THR A 19 1.20 -3.67 -12.21
C THR A 19 0.75 -3.80 -10.75
N LEU A 20 1.43 -3.11 -9.83
CA LEU A 20 1.00 -2.97 -8.44
C LEU A 20 -0.28 -2.14 -8.42
N GLU A 21 -1.44 -2.78 -8.53
CA GLU A 21 -2.74 -2.10 -8.43
C GLU A 21 -3.01 -1.77 -6.96
N CYS A 22 -2.98 -0.48 -6.64
CA CYS A 22 -3.32 0.00 -5.31
C CYS A 22 -4.84 0.17 -5.13
N PRO A 23 -5.39 -0.14 -3.94
CA PRO A 23 -6.81 0.02 -3.64
C PRO A 23 -7.24 1.49 -3.71
N VAL A 24 -8.55 1.73 -3.68
CA VAL A 24 -9.13 3.08 -3.79
C VAL A 24 -8.62 3.97 -2.66
N ASN A 25 -8.38 5.25 -2.96
CA ASN A 25 -7.80 6.24 -2.04
C ASN A 25 -6.39 5.88 -1.55
N SER A 26 -5.64 5.16 -2.38
CA SER A 26 -4.25 4.85 -2.11
C SER A 26 -3.41 4.96 -3.38
N ARG A 27 -2.13 5.26 -3.22
CA ARG A 27 -1.15 5.38 -4.30
C ARG A 27 0.07 4.55 -3.99
N GLU A 28 0.78 4.15 -5.03
CA GLU A 28 2.09 3.55 -4.88
C GLU A 28 3.09 4.62 -4.42
N GLU A 29 3.78 4.36 -3.32
CA GLU A 29 4.92 5.15 -2.89
C GLU A 29 6.08 4.22 -2.55
N CYS A 30 7.24 4.53 -3.12
CA CYS A 30 8.47 3.79 -2.90
C CYS A 30 9.40 4.61 -2.00
N GLY A 31 9.88 3.98 -0.92
CA GLY A 31 10.77 4.64 0.01
C GLY A 31 11.41 3.67 0.99
N SER A 32 12.00 4.21 2.07
CA SER A 32 12.70 3.41 3.07
C SER A 32 11.82 2.39 3.79
N GLY A 33 10.49 2.53 3.69
CA GLY A 33 9.52 1.65 4.35
C GLY A 33 9.51 1.76 5.88
N CYS A 34 10.33 2.65 6.44
CA CYS A 34 10.71 2.63 7.86
C CYS A 34 9.76 3.35 8.79
N CYS A 35 8.99 4.30 8.28
CA CYS A 35 7.94 4.93 9.05
C CYS A 35 6.69 4.04 9.02
N PRO A 36 6.06 3.78 10.18
CA PRO A 36 4.75 3.16 10.20
C PRO A 36 3.71 4.12 9.61
N GLU A 37 2.69 3.56 8.97
CA GLU A 37 1.55 4.31 8.46
C GLU A 37 0.55 4.60 9.59
N ILE A 38 -0.17 5.72 9.49
CA ILE A 38 -1.28 6.04 10.40
C ILE A 38 -2.45 5.10 10.09
N THR A 39 -3.01 4.49 11.12
CA THR A 39 -4.16 3.58 10.99
C THR A 39 -5.33 4.03 11.87
N CYS A 40 -6.51 3.44 11.64
CA CYS A 40 -7.68 3.68 12.48
C CYS A 40 -7.42 3.38 13.97
N ASP A 41 -6.66 2.32 14.26
CA ASP A 41 -6.27 1.94 15.62
C ASP A 41 -5.13 2.78 16.19
N ARG A 42 -4.27 3.34 15.32
CA ARG A 42 -3.08 4.12 15.69
C ARG A 42 -3.05 5.44 14.93
N ARG A 43 -3.79 6.41 15.48
CA ARG A 43 -3.92 7.77 14.90
C ARG A 43 -2.70 8.65 15.09
N VAL A 44 -1.85 8.32 16.07
CA VAL A 44 -0.61 9.05 16.36
C VAL A 44 0.54 8.09 16.16
N VAL A 45 1.35 8.36 15.15
CA VAL A 45 2.54 7.57 14.84
C VAL A 45 3.73 8.51 14.77
N THR A 46 4.70 8.32 15.65
CA THR A 46 5.99 8.99 15.56
C THR A 46 6.87 8.20 14.61
N CYS A 47 7.33 8.82 13.51
CA CYS A 47 8.37 8.20 12.72
C CYS A 47 9.72 8.35 13.44
N THR A 48 10.09 7.30 14.17
CA THR A 48 11.42 7.15 14.75
C THR A 48 12.15 6.06 13.97
N PRO A 49 12.79 6.39 12.83
CA PRO A 49 13.44 5.37 12.02
C PRO A 49 14.54 4.69 12.83
N PRO A 50 14.55 3.35 12.97
CA PRO A 50 15.64 2.66 13.66
C PRO A 50 16.96 2.93 12.92
N ARG A 51 18.11 2.90 13.62
CA ARG A 51 19.43 3.13 12.99
C ARG A 51 19.69 2.24 11.77
N ILE A 52 19.04 1.06 11.72
CA ILE A 52 19.10 0.11 10.61
C ILE A 52 18.49 0.69 9.32
N CYS A 53 17.48 1.54 9.42
CA CYS A 53 16.82 2.20 8.30
C CYS A 53 17.69 3.23 7.60
N ASN A 54 18.69 3.79 8.28
CA ASN A 54 19.66 4.69 7.64
C ASN A 54 20.76 3.93 6.92
N LYS A 55 20.96 2.64 7.24
CA LYS A 55 22.07 1.83 6.74
C LYS A 55 21.67 0.88 5.62
N LEU A 56 20.41 0.43 5.64
CA LEU A 56 19.82 -0.37 4.58
C LEU A 56 19.06 0.57 3.64
N LEU A 57 19.53 0.69 2.39
CA LEU A 57 18.75 1.20 1.26
C LEU A 57 17.62 0.22 0.91
N ILE A 58 16.78 -0.10 1.89
CA ILE A 58 15.57 -0.89 1.69
C ILE A 58 14.61 0.03 0.93
N PHE A 59 14.59 -0.13 -0.39
CA PHE A 59 13.64 0.55 -1.25
C PHE A 59 12.44 -0.37 -1.43
N ILE A 60 11.37 -0.08 -0.70
CA ILE A 60 10.12 -0.85 -0.78
C ILE A 60 9.06 0.05 -1.40
N CYS A 61 8.46 -0.43 -2.48
CA CYS A 61 7.23 0.12 -3.03
C CYS A 61 6.05 -0.53 -2.31
N ARG A 62 5.13 0.30 -1.81
CA ARG A 62 3.88 -0.14 -1.18
C ARG A 62 2.77 0.83 -1.51
N CYS A 63 1.54 0.33 -1.45
CA CYS A 63 0.38 1.19 -1.49
C CYS A 63 0.24 1.92 -0.15
N ILE A 64 0.22 3.25 -0.20
CA ILE A 64 -0.02 4.11 0.95
C ILE A 64 -1.33 4.87 0.77
N CYS A 65 -2.01 5.20 1.85
CA CYS A 65 -3.22 6.00 1.78
C CYS A 65 -2.93 7.41 1.27
N ASP A 66 -3.86 7.93 0.48
CA ASP A 66 -3.79 9.30 0.00
C ASP A 66 -3.90 10.32 1.14
N PHE A 67 -3.50 11.55 0.86
CA PHE A 67 -3.54 12.61 1.86
C PHE A 67 -4.96 12.80 2.41
N GLY A 68 -5.09 12.73 3.74
CA GLY A 68 -6.38 12.82 4.43
C GLY A 68 -7.11 11.48 4.63
N TYR A 69 -6.61 10.38 4.06
CA TYR A 69 -7.07 9.03 4.31
C TYR A 69 -6.13 8.31 5.27
N ILE A 70 -6.68 7.35 6.03
CA ILE A 70 -5.93 6.49 6.94
C ILE A 70 -6.36 5.04 6.74
N ARG A 71 -5.44 4.11 7.00
CA ARG A 71 -5.71 2.70 6.77
C ARG A 71 -6.57 2.13 7.89
N ASP A 72 -7.70 1.55 7.53
CA ASP A 72 -8.45 0.71 8.44
C ASP A 72 -7.74 -0.64 8.58
N SER A 73 -7.40 -1.00 9.81
CA SER A 73 -6.75 -2.28 10.13
C SER A 73 -7.67 -3.48 9.97
N VAL A 74 -8.99 -3.27 9.99
CA VAL A 74 -9.99 -4.33 9.88
C VAL A 74 -10.25 -4.68 8.41
N SER A 75 -10.59 -3.68 7.58
CA SER A 75 -10.85 -3.89 6.15
C SER A 75 -9.58 -3.89 5.28
N GLY A 76 -8.50 -3.24 5.75
CA GLY A 76 -7.30 -2.99 4.94
C GLY A 76 -7.42 -1.78 4.01
N GLU A 77 -8.59 -1.16 3.92
CA GLU A 77 -8.89 -0.05 2.99
C GLU A 77 -8.46 1.32 3.54
N CYS A 78 -8.23 2.27 2.64
CA CYS A 78 -7.96 3.67 2.99
C CYS A 78 -9.27 4.44 3.12
N VAL A 79 -9.60 4.82 4.35
CA VAL A 79 -10.87 5.47 4.71
C VAL A 79 -10.61 6.85 5.32
N LEU A 80 -11.64 7.70 5.35
CA LEU A 80 -11.52 8.97 6.09
C LEU A 80 -11.44 8.67 7.59
N PRO A 81 -10.71 9.47 8.40
CA PRO A 81 -10.58 9.23 9.83
C PRO A 81 -11.90 9.18 10.62
N ARG A 82 -12.96 9.80 10.08
CA ARG A 82 -14.32 9.78 10.64
C ARG A 82 -15.06 8.46 10.38
N ASP A 83 -14.66 7.72 9.35
CA ASP A 83 -15.28 6.48 8.90
C ASP A 83 -14.57 5.24 9.45
N CYS A 84 -13.56 5.43 10.31
CA CYS A 84 -12.92 4.33 11.02
C CYS A 84 -13.94 3.50 11.84
N PRO A 85 -13.82 2.17 11.82
CA PRO A 85 -14.69 1.33 12.62
C PRO A 85 -14.53 1.67 14.10
N LYS A 86 -15.66 1.77 14.81
CA LYS A 86 -15.65 1.89 16.27
C LYS A 86 -15.18 0.56 16.83
N ILE A 87 -13.94 0.51 17.28
CA ILE A 87 -13.39 -0.64 18.00
C ILE A 87 -14.27 -0.83 19.24
N LYS A 88 -15.06 -1.92 19.29
CA LYS A 88 -15.76 -2.28 20.52
C LYS A 88 -14.72 -2.86 21.48
N PRO A 89 -14.50 -2.28 22.67
CA PRO A 89 -13.72 -2.95 23.68
C PRO A 89 -14.51 -4.21 24.10
N TYR A 90 -13.87 -5.38 23.98
CA TYR A 90 -14.31 -6.62 24.60
C TYR A 90 -13.89 -6.65 26.07
#